data_AF-A0A1H1SBC6-F1
#
_entry.id   AF-A0A1H1SBC6-F1
#
_cell.length_a   1.000
_cell.length_b   1.000
_cell.length_c   1.000
_cell.angle_alpha   90.00
_cell.angle_beta   90.00
_cell.angle_gamma   90.00
#
_symmetry.space_group_name_H-M   'P 1'
#
loop_
_entity.id
_entity.type
_entity.pdbx_description
1 polymer ?
#
loop_
_entity_poly.entity_id
_entity_poly.type
_entity_poly.pdbx_seq_one_letter_code
_entity_poly.pdbx_strand_id
1 'polypeptide(L)'
;MSQRLFIVWIGLLALLAGMVGLAHFFPAYAWLALIGSAGQVVLLLGGFVRLQDHPALVRFFALGAGFWIVLMFTLTLADLFTR
;
A
#
# COMPACT_ATOMS: atom_id res chain seq x y z
N MET A 1 9.03 -18.05 13.42
CA MET A 1 8.73 -16.93 12.49
C MET A 1 9.77 -16.98 11.37
N SER A 2 9.37 -17.09 10.10
CA SER A 2 10.33 -17.21 8.97
C SER A 2 11.18 -15.93 8.85
N GLN A 3 12.48 -16.06 8.60
CA GLN A 3 13.43 -14.94 8.43
C GLN A 3 12.92 -13.87 7.44
N ARG A 4 12.24 -14.29 6.37
CA ARG A 4 11.64 -13.38 5.38
C ARG A 4 10.48 -12.55 5.95
N LEU A 5 9.62 -13.17 6.75
CA LEU A 5 8.50 -12.48 7.42
C LEU A 5 9.02 -11.43 8.39
N PHE A 6 10.11 -11.72 9.09
CA PHE A 6 10.77 -10.77 9.99
C PHE A 6 11.32 -9.55 9.24
N ILE A 7 11.95 -9.74 8.08
CA ILE A 7 12.43 -8.64 7.21
C ILE A 7 11.28 -7.77 6.74
N VAL A 8 10.18 -8.37 6.26
CA VAL A 8 8.99 -7.62 5.82
C VAL A 8 8.40 -6.83 6.99
N TRP A 9 8.36 -7.43 8.19
CA TRP A 9 7.83 -6.78 9.38
C TRP A 9 8.66 -5.56 9.79
N ILE A 10 9.99 -5.69 9.82
CA ILE A 10 10.90 -4.56 10.04
C ILE A 10 10.72 -3.50 8.95
N GLY A 11 10.62 -3.91 7.69
CA GLY A 11 10.40 -3.00 6.57
C GLY A 11 9.12 -2.19 6.72
N LEU A 12 8.01 -2.82 7.12
CA LEU A 12 6.74 -2.16 7.37
C LEU A 12 6.81 -1.15 8.52
N LEU A 13 7.48 -1.52 9.62
CA LEU A 13 7.70 -0.61 10.76
C LEU A 13 8.58 0.57 10.40
N ALA A 14 9.67 0.34 9.66
CA ALA A 14 10.57 1.40 9.21
C ALA A 14 9.84 2.38 8.28
N LEU A 15 9.03 1.86 7.34
CA LEU A 15 8.18 2.67 6.47
C LEU A 15 7.16 3.48 7.27
N LEU A 16 6.50 2.86 8.26
CA LEU A 16 5.53 3.54 9.11
C LEU A 16 6.18 4.68 9.90
N ALA A 17 7.28 4.38 10.59
CA ALA A 17 8.01 5.35 11.37
C ALA A 17 8.54 6.50 10.50
N GLY A 18 9.01 6.20 9.29
CA GLY A 18 9.43 7.20 8.31
C GLY A 18 8.30 8.14 7.92
N MET A 19 7.11 7.60 7.62
CA MET A 19 5.95 8.41 7.23
C MET A 19 5.38 9.22 8.40
N VAL A 20 5.32 8.65 9.60
CA VAL A 20 4.89 9.36 10.82
C VAL A 20 5.86 10.49 11.15
N GLY A 21 7.17 10.22 11.09
CA GLY A 21 8.20 11.24 11.30
C GLY A 21 8.10 12.35 10.25
N LEU A 22 7.95 11.99 8.98
CA LEU A 22 7.82 12.97 7.89
C LEU A 22 6.58 13.85 8.06
N ALA A 23 5.44 13.27 8.43
CA ALA A 23 4.21 14.03 8.69
C ALA A 23 4.33 14.94 9.93
N HIS A 24 5.06 14.50 10.96
CA HIS A 24 5.23 15.26 12.20
C HIS A 24 6.21 16.44 12.04
N PHE A 25 7.37 16.20 11.44
CA PHE A 25 8.41 17.22 11.29
C PHE A 25 8.24 18.11 10.06
N PHE A 26 7.64 17.58 8.99
CA PHE A 26 7.53 18.27 7.70
C PHE A 26 6.10 18.17 7.14
N PRO A 27 5.13 18.86 7.76
CA PRO A 27 3.71 18.75 7.41
C PRO A 27 3.41 19.16 5.95
N ALA A 28 4.21 20.06 5.37
CA ALA A 28 4.07 20.44 3.95
C ALA A 28 4.28 19.27 2.97
N TYR A 29 5.04 18.25 3.36
CA TYR A 29 5.30 17.06 2.54
C TYR A 29 4.47 15.85 2.97
N ALA A 30 3.47 16.02 3.84
CA ALA A 30 2.63 14.93 4.33
C ALA A 30 1.92 14.16 3.19
N TRP A 31 1.74 14.76 2.02
CA TRP A 31 1.24 14.08 0.83
C TRP A 31 2.13 12.90 0.38
N LEU A 32 3.44 12.90 0.69
CA LEU A 32 4.33 11.76 0.44
C LEU A 32 3.96 10.53 1.27
N ALA A 33 3.19 10.69 2.37
CA ALA A 33 2.69 9.58 3.14
C ALA A 33 1.77 8.64 2.34
N LEU A 34 1.09 9.15 1.30
CA LEU A 34 0.34 8.32 0.34
C LEU A 34 1.24 7.37 -0.45
N ILE A 35 2.44 7.82 -0.81
CA ILE A 35 3.42 6.96 -1.50
C ILE A 35 3.94 5.90 -0.52
N GLY A 36 4.16 6.29 0.75
CA GLY A 36 4.54 5.36 1.81
C GLY A 36 3.51 4.28 2.08
N SER A 37 2.23 4.63 2.16
CA SER A 37 1.15 3.66 2.37
C SER A 37 1.03 2.70 1.17
N ALA A 38 1.19 3.20 -0.07
CA ALA A 38 1.28 2.33 -1.24
C ALA A 38 2.45 1.33 -1.14
N GLY A 39 3.62 1.78 -0.69
CA GLY A 39 4.78 0.92 -0.43
C GLY A 39 4.51 -0.16 0.62
N GLN A 40 3.80 0.17 1.70
CA GLN A 40 3.40 -0.80 2.72
C GLN A 40 2.46 -1.87 2.18
N VAL A 41 1.49 -1.49 1.33
CA VAL A 41 0.57 -2.44 0.67
C VAL A 41 1.35 -3.44 -0.19
N VAL A 42 2.34 -2.97 -0.96
CA VAL A 42 3.19 -3.84 -1.79
C VAL A 42 3.99 -4.83 -0.92
N LEU A 43 4.58 -4.37 0.17
CA LEU A 43 5.31 -5.22 1.11
C LEU A 43 4.39 -6.28 1.77
N LEU A 44 3.15 -5.90 2.10
CA LEU A 44 2.14 -6.81 2.65
C LEU A 44 1.75 -7.88 1.63
N LEU A 45 1.43 -7.47 0.39
CA LEU A 45 1.02 -8.39 -0.67
C LEU A 45 2.14 -9.36 -1.08
N GLY A 46 3.37 -8.87 -1.18
CA GLY A 46 4.53 -9.68 -1.58
C GLY A 46 5.11 -10.55 -0.46
N GLY A 47 5.05 -10.06 0.79
CA GLY A 47 5.64 -10.70 1.95
C GLY A 47 4.69 -11.62 2.71
N PHE A 48 3.53 -11.09 3.10
CA PHE A 48 2.55 -11.77 3.97
C PHE A 48 1.53 -12.57 3.19
N VAL A 49 0.87 -11.94 2.21
CA VAL A 49 -0.23 -12.57 1.47
C VAL A 49 0.29 -13.57 0.44
N ARG A 50 1.55 -13.46 0.02
CA ARG A 50 2.19 -14.34 -0.97
C ARG A 50 1.26 -14.67 -2.13
N LEU A 51 0.75 -13.63 -2.80
CA LEU A 51 -0.15 -13.79 -3.94
C LEU A 51 0.41 -14.77 -5.01
N GLN A 52 1.74 -14.91 -5.08
CA GLN A 52 2.48 -15.83 -5.96
C GLN A 52 2.41 -17.31 -5.59
N ASP A 53 2.02 -17.66 -4.35
CA ASP A 53 1.80 -19.05 -3.93
C ASP A 53 0.31 -19.45 -4.07
N HIS A 54 -0.57 -18.48 -4.31
CA HIS A 54 -2.00 -18.70 -4.47
C HIS A 54 -2.39 -19.05 -5.92
N PRO A 55 -3.49 -19.81 -6.11
CA PRO A 55 -3.99 -20.20 -7.43
C PRO A 55 -4.35 -19.00 -8.31
N ALA A 56 -4.22 -19.17 -9.62
CA ALA A 56 -4.38 -18.10 -10.61
C ALA A 56 -5.73 -17.36 -10.50
N LEU A 57 -6.81 -18.06 -10.13
CA LEU A 57 -8.14 -17.48 -9.91
C LEU A 57 -8.11 -16.40 -8.81
N VAL A 58 -7.43 -16.66 -7.69
CA VAL A 58 -7.32 -15.71 -6.57
C VAL A 58 -6.50 -14.49 -6.98
N ARG A 59 -5.46 -14.66 -7.79
CA ARG A 59 -4.69 -13.53 -8.33
C ARG A 59 -5.54 -12.67 -9.24
N PHE A 60 -6.36 -13.28 -10.10
CA PHE A 60 -7.26 -12.56 -10.98
C PHE A 60 -8.30 -11.74 -10.19
N PHE A 61 -8.88 -12.32 -9.15
CA PHE A 61 -9.77 -11.59 -8.24
C PHE A 61 -9.06 -10.47 -7.49
N ALA A 62 -7.84 -10.69 -7.00
CA ALA A 62 -7.07 -9.65 -6.31
C ALA A 62 -6.70 -8.48 -7.25
N LEU A 63 -6.34 -8.78 -8.50
CA LEU A 63 -6.10 -7.76 -9.54
C LEU A 63 -7.40 -7.03 -9.89
N GLY A 64 -8.51 -7.73 -10.05
CA GLY A 64 -9.83 -7.14 -10.31
C GLY A 64 -10.30 -6.23 -9.17
N ALA A 65 -10.14 -6.66 -7.93
CA ALA A 65 -10.44 -5.84 -6.75
C ALA A 65 -9.52 -4.61 -6.68
N GLY A 66 -8.22 -4.78 -6.91
CA GLY A 66 -7.26 -3.67 -6.96
C GLY A 66 -7.62 -2.64 -8.05
N PHE A 67 -7.93 -3.12 -9.25
CA PHE A 67 -8.41 -2.27 -10.36
C PHE A 67 -9.67 -1.49 -9.98
N TRP A 68 -10.66 -2.16 -9.39
CA TRP A 68 -11.91 -1.52 -9.00
C TRP A 68 -11.72 -0.45 -7.93
N ILE A 69 -10.87 -0.71 -6.94
CA ILE A 69 -10.52 0.27 -5.89
C ILE A 69 -9.86 1.50 -6.52
N VAL A 70 -8.86 1.31 -7.39
CA VAL A 70 -8.18 2.42 -8.08
C VAL A 70 -9.18 3.23 -8.90
N LEU A 71 -10.08 2.57 -9.62
CA LEU A 71 -11.12 3.21 -10.42
C LEU A 71 -12.06 4.05 -9.55
N MET A 72 -12.58 3.49 -8.45
CA MET A 72 -13.43 4.22 -7.51
C MET A 72 -12.73 5.46 -6.94
N PHE A 73 -11.48 5.32 -6.46
CA PHE A 73 -10.70 6.45 -5.97
C PHE A 73 -10.48 7.52 -7.04
N THR A 74 -10.22 7.11 -8.29
CA THR A 74 -9.99 8.04 -9.41
C THR A 74 -11.27 8.80 -9.75
N LEU A 75 -12.41 8.11 -9.77
CA LEU A 75 -13.71 8.74 -9.98
C LEU A 75 -14.06 9.74 -8.86
N THR A 76 -13.82 9.38 -7.61
CA THR A 76 -14.03 10.31 -6.48
C THR A 76 -13.11 11.51 -6.54
N LEU A 77 -11.84 11.32 -6.94
CA LEU A 77 -10.91 12.43 -7.15
C LEU A 77 -11.39 13.34 -8.29
N ALA A 78 -11.80 12.74 -9.41
CA ALA A 78 -12.30 13.48 -10.57
C ALA A 78 -13.53 14.32 -10.20
N ASP A 79 -14.48 13.74 -9.45
CA ASP A 79 -15.67 14.46 -8.96
C ASP A 79 -15.29 15.66 -8.07
N LEU A 80 -14.30 15.48 -7.16
CA LEU A 80 -13.78 16.55 -6.31
C LEU A 80 -13.14 17.69 -7.11
N PHE A 81 -12.43 17.38 -8.20
CA PHE A 81 -11.79 18.40 -9.04
C PHE A 81 -12.74 19.09 -10.01
N THR A 82 -13.88 18.48 -10.33
CA THR A 82 -14.89 19.06 -11.23
C THR A 82 -15.94 19.94 -10.52
N ARG A 83 -15.93 19.99 -9.18
CA ARG A 83 -16.74 20.90 -8.36
C ARG A 83 -15.93 22.11 -7.91
#